data_AF-A0A967GT14-F1
#
_entry.id   AF-A0A967GT14-F1
#
_cell.length_a   1.000
_cell.length_b   1.000
_cell.length_c   1.000
_cell.angle_alpha   90.00
_cell.angle_beta   90.00
_cell.angle_gamma   90.00
#
_symmetry.space_group_name_H-M   'P 1'
#
loop_
_entity.id
_entity.type
_entity.pdbx_description
1 polymer ?
#
loop_
_entity_poly.entity_id
_entity_poly.type
_entity_poly.pdbx_seq_one_letter_code
_entity_poly.pdbx_strand_id
1 'polypeptide(L)'
;PYAFTSPALVNTIYGRWWHPEDEKAGANPVPNSPLPWTGDYQDGLGNKITMLAYANPEDRSDERKRSDGYGIARFRKSTREVTFECYKRFTDVTKDKDSQFPGWPITFHMSENDGRKVFAKLPRFSVKDYENPVYQVIDDRDGEILYTTRSESRLVEAPVYAPGKYTVKAGKDQPELTVLEGYEVKAP
;
A
#
# COMPACT_ATOMS: atom_id res chain seq x y z
N PRO A 1 -0.82 -5.24 -0.98
CA PRO A 1 -0.49 -3.89 -1.48
C PRO A 1 -1.73 -2.99 -1.51
N TYR A 2 -1.56 -1.71 -1.20
CA TYR A 2 -2.58 -0.67 -1.32
C TYR A 2 -2.58 -0.12 -2.75
N ALA A 3 -3.76 0.06 -3.32
CA ALA A 3 -3.95 0.69 -4.61
C ALA A 3 -4.96 1.84 -4.48
N PHE A 4 -4.69 2.94 -5.18
CA PHE A 4 -5.59 4.09 -5.20
C PHE A 4 -5.76 4.55 -6.64
N THR A 5 -7.01 4.68 -7.05
CA THR A 5 -7.39 5.28 -8.33
C THR A 5 -8.12 6.58 -8.04
N SER A 6 -7.52 7.69 -8.44
CA SER A 6 -8.13 9.02 -8.30
C SER A 6 -9.48 9.06 -9.03
N PRO A 7 -10.47 9.83 -8.53
CA PRO A 7 -11.63 10.19 -9.32
C PRO A 7 -11.18 10.87 -10.62
N ALA A 8 -12.02 10.79 -11.65
CA ALA A 8 -11.82 11.60 -12.84
C ALA A 8 -12.03 13.07 -12.48
N LEU A 9 -11.22 13.97 -13.06
CA LEU A 9 -11.41 15.40 -12.89
C LEU A 9 -12.79 15.84 -13.39
N VAL A 10 -13.31 15.13 -14.40
CA VAL A 10 -14.67 15.28 -14.92
C VAL A 10 -15.20 13.90 -15.31
N ASN A 11 -16.30 13.46 -14.72
CA ASN A 11 -16.90 12.14 -14.85
C ASN A 11 -18.22 12.21 -15.66
N THR A 12 -18.10 12.51 -16.96
CA THR A 12 -19.25 12.74 -17.85
C THR A 12 -19.69 11.47 -18.60
N ILE A 13 -18.76 10.82 -19.31
CA ILE A 13 -19.09 9.77 -20.28
C ILE A 13 -19.16 8.39 -19.61
N TYR A 14 -18.08 7.98 -18.95
CA TYR A 14 -17.97 6.66 -18.33
C TYR A 14 -17.93 6.76 -16.80
N GLY A 15 -19.10 6.64 -16.19
CA GLY A 15 -19.25 6.56 -14.74
C GLY A 15 -18.52 5.34 -14.20
N ARG A 16 -17.65 5.54 -13.22
CA ARG A 16 -17.01 4.47 -12.45
C ARG A 16 -17.60 4.48 -11.05
N TRP A 17 -17.96 3.31 -10.56
CA TRP A 17 -18.47 3.14 -9.21
C TRP A 17 -18.05 1.78 -8.67
N TRP A 18 -18.03 1.69 -7.35
CA TRP A 18 -17.96 0.44 -6.63
C TRP A 18 -19.38 0.03 -6.22
N HIS A 19 -19.85 -1.10 -6.71
CA HIS A 19 -21.21 -1.61 -6.43
C HIS A 19 -21.13 -3.13 -6.31
N PRO A 20 -20.96 -3.69 -5.10
CA PRO A 20 -20.94 -5.14 -4.93
C PRO A 20 -22.31 -5.72 -5.30
N GLU A 21 -22.32 -6.95 -5.83
CA GLU A 21 -23.51 -7.58 -6.41
C GLU A 21 -24.68 -7.73 -5.42
N ASP A 22 -24.37 -8.00 -4.15
CA ASP A 22 -25.38 -8.19 -3.10
C ASP A 22 -25.67 -6.90 -2.30
N GLU A 23 -25.04 -5.78 -2.67
CA GLU A 23 -25.13 -4.48 -2.01
C GLU A 23 -24.87 -4.53 -0.49
N LYS A 24 -24.04 -5.47 -0.03
CA LYS A 24 -23.65 -5.62 1.37
C LYS A 24 -22.20 -5.25 1.59
N ALA A 25 -21.87 -5.08 2.86
CA ALA A 25 -20.48 -5.02 3.31
C ALA A 25 -19.79 -6.36 3.04
N GLY A 26 -18.51 -6.30 2.67
CA GLY A 26 -17.65 -7.46 2.54
C GLY A 26 -17.31 -8.04 3.91
N ALA A 27 -16.59 -9.16 3.94
CA ALA A 27 -16.06 -9.68 5.20
C ALA A 27 -15.06 -8.67 5.80
N ASN A 28 -14.94 -8.59 7.13
CA ASN A 28 -14.03 -7.63 7.78
C ASN A 28 -14.20 -6.17 7.29
N PRO A 29 -15.42 -5.59 7.35
CA PRO A 29 -15.63 -4.22 6.91
C PRO A 29 -14.80 -3.24 7.72
N VAL A 30 -14.47 -2.08 7.11
CA VAL A 30 -13.70 -1.04 7.79
C VAL A 30 -14.52 -0.54 9.00
N PRO A 31 -13.99 -0.66 10.23
CA PRO A 31 -14.74 -0.28 11.43
C PRO A 31 -15.18 1.19 11.39
N ASN A 32 -16.46 1.45 11.72
CA ASN A 32 -17.06 2.78 11.74
C ASN A 32 -16.97 3.55 10.41
N SER A 33 -16.84 2.85 9.29
CA SER A 33 -16.83 3.48 7.97
C SER A 33 -18.18 4.14 7.67
N PRO A 34 -18.20 5.36 7.09
CA PRO A 34 -19.42 5.97 6.58
C PRO A 34 -19.91 5.30 5.27
N LEU A 35 -19.12 4.38 4.71
CA LEU A 35 -19.39 3.70 3.45
C LEU A 35 -19.89 2.26 3.72
N PRO A 36 -21.10 1.89 3.25
CA PRO A 36 -21.72 0.62 3.57
C PRO A 36 -21.02 -0.60 2.94
N TRP A 37 -20.28 -0.42 1.86
CA TRP A 37 -19.73 -1.52 1.05
C TRP A 37 -18.21 -1.67 1.19
N THR A 38 -17.66 -1.41 2.38
CA THR A 38 -16.24 -1.70 2.68
C THR A 38 -16.03 -3.15 3.10
N GLY A 39 -14.77 -3.61 3.10
CA GLY A 39 -14.38 -4.96 3.50
C GLY A 39 -13.79 -5.79 2.37
N ASP A 40 -13.65 -7.09 2.62
CA ASP A 40 -13.05 -8.08 1.75
C ASP A 40 -14.07 -8.60 0.72
N TYR A 41 -13.65 -8.62 -0.54
CA TYR A 41 -14.41 -9.10 -1.68
C TYR A 41 -13.54 -9.91 -2.63
N GLN A 42 -14.22 -10.59 -3.55
CA GLN A 42 -13.62 -11.05 -4.79
C GLN A 42 -14.14 -10.14 -5.92
N ASP A 43 -13.23 -9.55 -6.70
CA ASP A 43 -13.62 -8.73 -7.85
C ASP A 43 -14.14 -9.58 -9.03
N GLY A 44 -14.65 -8.94 -10.07
CA GLY A 44 -15.19 -9.64 -11.26
C GLY A 44 -14.19 -10.45 -12.06
N LEU A 45 -12.89 -10.38 -11.75
CA LEU A 45 -11.82 -11.17 -12.36
C LEU A 45 -11.33 -12.29 -11.43
N GLY A 46 -11.91 -12.42 -10.23
CA GLY A 46 -11.52 -13.41 -9.25
C GLY A 46 -10.40 -12.97 -8.30
N ASN A 47 -9.93 -11.72 -8.36
CA ASN A 47 -8.90 -11.23 -7.45
C ASN A 47 -9.49 -10.96 -6.07
N LYS A 48 -8.74 -11.31 -5.02
CA LYS A 48 -9.09 -10.94 -3.64
C LYS A 48 -8.70 -9.49 -3.39
N ILE A 49 -9.65 -8.68 -2.96
CA ILE A 49 -9.44 -7.26 -2.66
C ILE A 49 -10.06 -6.92 -1.31
N THR A 50 -9.55 -5.88 -0.66
CA THR A 50 -10.20 -5.22 0.47
C THR A 50 -10.56 -3.80 0.03
N MET A 51 -11.85 -3.50 -0.05
CA MET A 51 -12.35 -2.18 -0.38
C MET A 51 -12.34 -1.29 0.87
N LEU A 52 -11.42 -0.33 0.91
CA LEU A 52 -11.26 0.58 2.06
C LEU A 52 -12.13 1.84 1.94
N ALA A 53 -12.21 2.42 0.74
CA ALA A 53 -13.07 3.55 0.45
C ALA A 53 -13.41 3.61 -1.05
N TYR A 54 -14.54 4.21 -1.38
CA TYR A 54 -15.01 4.43 -2.75
C TYR A 54 -15.85 5.71 -2.81
N ALA A 55 -15.94 6.31 -3.99
CA ALA A 55 -16.72 7.52 -4.24
C ALA A 55 -17.59 7.29 -5.46
N ASN A 56 -18.88 7.03 -5.23
CA ASN A 56 -19.84 6.78 -6.30
C ASN A 56 -20.59 8.06 -6.65
N PRO A 57 -20.97 8.28 -7.92
CA PRO A 57 -21.89 9.35 -8.30
C PRO A 57 -23.25 9.17 -7.60
N GLU A 58 -23.81 10.25 -7.06
CA GLU A 58 -25.19 10.27 -6.56
C GLU A 58 -26.19 10.47 -7.71
N ASP A 59 -25.87 11.39 -8.62
CA ASP A 59 -26.65 11.71 -9.81
C ASP A 59 -25.70 12.11 -10.94
N ARG A 60 -25.72 11.33 -12.03
CA ARG A 60 -24.86 11.59 -13.18
C ARG A 60 -25.33 12.75 -14.05
N SER A 61 -26.59 13.14 -13.96
CA SER A 61 -27.13 14.26 -14.73
C SER A 61 -26.68 15.61 -14.18
N ASP A 62 -26.52 15.73 -12.85
CA ASP A 62 -26.04 16.92 -12.15
C ASP A 62 -24.51 16.95 -12.07
N GLU A 63 -23.86 17.99 -12.60
CA GLU A 63 -22.39 18.07 -12.58
C GLU A 63 -21.79 18.02 -11.19
N ARG A 64 -22.51 18.50 -10.17
CA ARG A 64 -22.01 18.56 -8.80
C ARG A 64 -22.09 17.22 -8.07
N LYS A 65 -22.79 16.24 -8.65
CA LYS A 65 -23.09 14.93 -8.04
C LYS A 65 -22.48 13.74 -8.79
N ARG A 66 -21.59 14.02 -9.75
CA ARG A 66 -20.87 13.00 -10.55
C ARG A 66 -19.69 12.34 -9.83
N SER A 67 -19.40 12.77 -8.61
CA SER A 67 -18.20 12.37 -7.85
C SER A 67 -16.90 12.65 -8.62
N ASP A 68 -16.89 13.81 -9.28
CA ASP A 68 -15.71 14.42 -9.90
C ASP A 68 -14.73 14.91 -8.82
N GLY A 69 -13.43 14.87 -9.12
CA GLY A 69 -12.45 15.32 -8.15
C GLY A 69 -11.00 15.11 -8.55
N TYR A 70 -10.14 15.07 -7.54
CA TYR A 70 -8.74 14.71 -7.72
C TYR A 70 -8.20 14.01 -6.46
N GLY A 71 -7.20 13.17 -6.65
CA GLY A 71 -6.48 12.51 -5.58
C GLY A 71 -5.12 13.15 -5.31
N ILE A 72 -4.65 13.08 -4.06
CA ILE A 72 -3.28 13.40 -3.69
C ILE A 72 -2.70 12.20 -2.94
N ALA A 73 -1.51 11.75 -3.35
CA ALA A 73 -0.70 10.81 -2.58
C ALA A 73 0.44 11.56 -1.87
N ARG A 74 0.42 11.56 -0.53
CA ARG A 74 1.46 12.16 0.31
C ARG A 74 2.37 11.09 0.87
N PHE A 75 3.67 11.30 0.75
CA PHE A 75 4.70 10.39 1.27
C PHE A 75 5.48 11.10 2.37
N ARG A 76 5.27 10.71 3.63
CA ARG A 76 6.06 11.18 4.76
C ARG A 76 7.27 10.25 4.93
N LYS A 77 8.34 10.56 4.20
CA LYS A 77 9.53 9.70 4.12
C LYS A 77 10.19 9.42 5.48
N SER A 78 10.10 10.33 6.44
CA SER A 78 10.70 10.17 7.78
C SER A 78 10.03 9.09 8.62
N THR A 79 8.72 8.90 8.48
CA THR A 79 7.91 7.90 9.22
C THR A 79 7.44 6.75 8.34
N ARG A 80 7.73 6.82 7.03
CA ARG A 80 7.29 5.87 6.00
C ARG A 80 5.78 5.72 5.91
N GLU A 81 5.05 6.77 6.29
CA GLU A 81 3.61 6.83 6.12
C GLU A 81 3.26 7.32 4.72
N VAL A 82 2.24 6.69 4.15
CA VAL A 82 1.61 7.10 2.89
C VAL A 82 0.18 7.48 3.22
N THR A 83 -0.23 8.66 2.75
CA THR A 83 -1.62 9.13 2.88
C THR A 83 -2.20 9.35 1.50
N PHE A 84 -3.32 8.69 1.21
CA PHE A 84 -4.14 8.99 0.06
C PHE A 84 -5.29 9.91 0.47
N GLU A 85 -5.39 11.05 -0.21
CA GLU A 85 -6.44 12.04 -0.09
C GLU A 85 -7.28 12.02 -1.37
N CYS A 86 -8.59 12.27 -1.25
CA CYS A 86 -9.51 12.23 -2.37
C CYS A 86 -10.51 13.38 -2.27
N TYR A 87 -10.30 14.43 -3.05
CA TYR A 87 -11.04 15.69 -2.96
C TYR A 87 -12.15 15.80 -4.00
N LYS A 88 -13.28 16.39 -3.59
CA LYS A 88 -14.41 16.73 -4.45
C LYS A 88 -14.02 17.93 -5.33
N ARG A 89 -14.49 17.94 -6.58
CA ARG A 89 -14.18 19.01 -7.54
C ARG A 89 -14.69 20.38 -7.11
N PHE A 90 -15.92 20.46 -6.59
CA PHE A 90 -16.62 21.71 -6.32
C PHE A 90 -16.55 22.13 -4.85
N THR A 91 -15.37 21.99 -4.22
CA THR A 91 -15.13 22.40 -2.83
C THR A 91 -13.94 23.33 -2.73
N ASP A 92 -14.02 24.33 -1.86
CA ASP A 92 -12.90 25.17 -1.47
C ASP A 92 -12.13 24.50 -0.33
N VAL A 93 -11.01 23.84 -0.65
CA VAL A 93 -10.20 23.12 0.34
C VAL A 93 -9.63 23.99 1.46
N THR A 94 -9.66 25.33 1.32
CA THR A 94 -9.21 26.26 2.37
C THR A 94 -10.30 26.61 3.38
N LYS A 95 -11.57 26.31 3.07
CA LYS A 95 -12.74 26.69 3.88
C LYS A 95 -13.64 25.50 4.23
N ASP A 96 -13.81 24.58 3.29
CA ASP A 96 -14.76 23.47 3.39
C ASP A 96 -14.16 22.32 4.19
N LYS A 97 -14.80 22.03 5.34
CA LYS A 97 -14.41 20.93 6.24
C LYS A 97 -14.66 19.54 5.63
N ASP A 98 -15.60 19.44 4.69
CA ASP A 98 -15.97 18.20 3.99
C ASP A 98 -15.54 18.25 2.50
N SER A 99 -14.31 18.69 2.27
CA SER A 99 -13.73 18.80 0.93
C SER A 99 -13.29 17.46 0.34
N GLN A 100 -13.13 16.43 1.17
CA GLN A 100 -12.83 15.06 0.72
C GLN A 100 -14.09 14.20 0.57
N PHE A 101 -14.01 13.15 -0.22
CA PHE A 101 -15.06 12.13 -0.25
C PHE A 101 -15.09 11.34 1.08
N PRO A 102 -16.26 10.82 1.51
CA PRO A 102 -16.36 10.00 2.71
C PRO A 102 -15.41 8.80 2.68
N GLY A 103 -14.78 8.50 3.82
CA GLY A 103 -13.79 7.41 3.93
C GLY A 103 -12.35 7.83 3.66
N TRP A 104 -12.11 9.06 3.20
CA TRP A 104 -10.76 9.64 3.09
C TRP A 104 -10.50 10.70 4.18
N PRO A 105 -9.22 10.96 4.53
CA PRO A 105 -8.01 10.34 3.98
C PRO A 105 -7.74 8.93 4.53
N ILE A 106 -6.99 8.13 3.77
CA ILE A 106 -6.48 6.81 4.20
C ILE A 106 -4.97 6.94 4.41
N THR A 107 -4.51 6.65 5.63
CA THR A 107 -3.09 6.64 5.99
C THR A 107 -2.67 5.23 6.40
N PHE A 108 -1.52 4.78 5.90
CA PHE A 108 -0.93 3.49 6.21
C PHE A 108 0.60 3.58 6.14
N HIS A 109 1.30 2.67 6.80
CA HIS A 109 2.74 2.52 6.70
C HIS A 109 3.12 1.75 5.42
N MET A 110 4.24 2.14 4.80
CA MET A 110 4.77 1.49 3.60
C MET A 110 4.88 -0.03 3.75
N SER A 111 5.27 -0.52 4.94
CA SER A 111 5.40 -1.94 5.27
C SER A 111 4.10 -2.72 5.16
N GLU A 112 2.93 -2.09 5.31
CA GLU A 112 1.62 -2.72 5.20
C GLU A 112 1.28 -3.13 3.75
N ASN A 113 2.07 -2.71 2.76
CA ASN A 113 1.93 -3.20 1.40
C ASN A 113 2.31 -4.68 1.25
N ASP A 114 3.18 -5.18 2.11
CA ASP A 114 3.63 -6.57 2.11
C ASP A 114 2.84 -7.38 3.15
N GLY A 115 1.82 -8.09 2.68
CA GLY A 115 0.97 -8.93 3.52
C GLY A 115 1.60 -10.28 3.91
N ARG A 116 2.83 -10.58 3.48
CA ARG A 116 3.49 -11.85 3.81
C ARG A 116 3.79 -11.91 5.31
N LYS A 117 3.51 -13.06 5.92
CA LYS A 117 3.83 -13.30 7.33
C LYS A 117 5.32 -13.56 7.48
N VAL A 118 5.99 -12.79 8.34
CA VAL A 118 7.41 -13.01 8.65
C VAL A 118 7.57 -14.39 9.28
N PHE A 119 8.42 -15.21 8.67
CA PHE A 119 8.76 -16.54 9.16
C PHE A 119 9.97 -16.47 10.10
N ALA A 120 11.02 -15.77 9.66
CA ALA A 120 12.25 -15.58 10.43
C ALA A 120 12.88 -14.23 10.09
N LYS A 121 13.87 -13.83 10.90
CA LYS A 121 14.76 -12.69 10.61
C LYS A 121 16.16 -13.24 10.41
N LEU A 122 16.83 -12.77 9.35
CA LEU A 122 18.23 -13.08 9.08
C LEU A 122 19.14 -12.42 10.13
N PRO A 123 20.39 -12.90 10.29
CA PRO A 123 21.37 -12.26 11.16
C PRO A 123 21.50 -10.77 10.86
N ARG A 124 21.63 -9.98 11.93
CA ARG A 124 21.81 -8.55 11.81
C ARG A 124 23.08 -8.23 11.05
N PHE A 125 23.02 -7.25 10.16
CA PHE A 125 24.17 -6.75 9.42
C PHE A 125 24.18 -5.22 9.40
N SER A 126 25.34 -4.64 9.08
CA SER A 126 25.48 -3.21 8.84
C SER A 126 26.48 -3.00 7.70
N VAL A 127 26.31 -1.91 6.96
CA VAL A 127 27.30 -1.50 5.95
C VAL A 127 28.10 -0.35 6.52
N LYS A 128 29.43 -0.46 6.44
CA LYS A 128 30.32 0.58 6.96
C LYS A 128 30.00 1.93 6.30
N ASP A 129 30.04 2.99 7.10
CA ASP A 129 29.83 4.38 6.67
C ASP A 129 28.39 4.75 6.23
N TYR A 130 27.41 3.84 6.35
CA TYR A 130 26.01 4.11 6.00
C TYR A 130 25.06 3.93 7.18
N GLU A 131 24.37 5.01 7.55
CA GLU A 131 23.35 5.00 8.60
C GLU A 131 22.02 4.40 8.13
N ASN A 132 21.71 4.50 6.83
CA ASN A 132 20.48 3.95 6.23
C ASN A 132 20.78 3.28 4.88
N PRO A 133 21.54 2.17 4.84
CA PRO A 133 21.84 1.47 3.59
C PRO A 133 20.56 0.98 2.89
N VAL A 134 20.60 0.92 1.56
CA VAL A 134 19.68 0.12 0.74
C VAL A 134 20.13 -1.33 0.80
N TYR A 135 19.20 -2.25 1.02
CA TYR A 135 19.47 -3.68 1.02
C TYR A 135 18.42 -4.45 0.22
N GLN A 136 18.83 -5.61 -0.29
CA GLN A 136 18.06 -6.50 -1.14
C GLN A 136 18.19 -7.93 -0.60
N VAL A 137 17.05 -8.60 -0.45
CA VAL A 137 16.99 -10.01 -0.03
C VAL A 137 16.63 -10.87 -1.23
N ILE A 138 17.37 -11.95 -1.44
CA ILE A 138 17.27 -12.86 -2.57
C ILE A 138 17.03 -14.27 -2.04
N ASP A 139 16.03 -14.97 -2.58
CA ASP A 139 15.84 -16.40 -2.36
C ASP A 139 16.80 -17.18 -3.27
N ASP A 140 17.71 -17.97 -2.69
CA ASP A 140 18.73 -18.67 -3.45
C ASP A 140 18.18 -19.88 -4.23
N ARG A 141 16.93 -20.30 -3.96
CA ARG A 141 16.28 -21.41 -4.69
C ARG A 141 16.16 -21.13 -6.18
N ASP A 142 15.72 -19.92 -6.52
CA ASP A 142 15.36 -19.50 -7.88
C ASP A 142 15.95 -18.14 -8.26
N GLY A 143 16.66 -17.47 -7.33
CA GLY A 143 17.22 -16.15 -7.54
C GLY A 143 16.18 -15.02 -7.45
N GLU A 144 14.97 -15.29 -6.96
CA GLU A 144 13.93 -14.28 -6.80
C GLU A 144 14.38 -13.19 -5.83
N ILE A 145 14.26 -11.93 -6.27
CA ILE A 145 14.41 -10.78 -5.39
C ILE A 145 13.12 -10.62 -4.59
N LEU A 146 13.15 -11.00 -3.32
CA LEU A 146 11.98 -10.93 -2.45
C LEU A 146 11.54 -9.49 -2.19
N TYR A 147 12.51 -8.59 -2.04
CA TYR A 147 12.33 -7.13 -1.95
C TYR A 147 13.68 -6.40 -1.92
N THR A 148 13.63 -5.10 -2.26
CA THR A 148 14.73 -4.13 -2.07
C THR A 148 14.18 -2.91 -1.35
N THR A 149 14.81 -2.49 -0.25
CA THR A 149 14.34 -1.36 0.54
C THR A 149 15.46 -0.61 1.23
N ARG A 150 15.21 0.65 1.58
CA ARG A 150 16.11 1.43 2.46
C ARG A 150 15.87 1.03 3.90
N SER A 151 16.93 0.83 4.67
CA SER A 151 16.84 0.57 6.12
C SER A 151 16.48 1.83 6.92
N GLU A 152 15.87 1.65 8.10
CA GLU A 152 15.53 2.73 9.04
C GLU A 152 16.68 3.08 9.98
N SER A 153 17.64 2.18 10.09
CA SER A 153 18.80 2.32 10.95
C SER A 153 19.99 1.58 10.35
N ARG A 154 21.17 1.83 10.93
CA ARG A 154 22.43 1.23 10.50
C ARG A 154 22.48 -0.27 10.69
N LEU A 155 21.83 -0.78 11.74
CA LEU A 155 21.77 -2.19 12.07
C LEU A 155 20.49 -2.78 11.51
N VAL A 156 20.61 -3.53 10.42
CA VAL A 156 19.48 -4.03 9.64
C VAL A 156 19.09 -5.43 10.10
N GLU A 157 17.79 -5.65 10.27
CA GLU A 157 17.17 -6.96 10.41
C GLU A 157 16.31 -7.23 9.17
N ALA A 158 16.71 -8.20 8.35
CA ALA A 158 15.99 -8.54 7.13
C ALA A 158 14.99 -9.70 7.41
N PRO A 159 13.67 -9.47 7.35
CA PRO A 159 12.69 -10.55 7.41
C PRO A 159 12.72 -11.44 6.17
N VAL A 160 12.43 -12.73 6.37
CA VAL A 160 12.13 -13.70 5.31
C VAL A 160 10.84 -14.43 5.64
N TYR A 161 10.21 -15.02 4.62
CA TYR A 161 8.81 -15.45 4.68
C TYR A 161 8.61 -16.96 4.56
N ALA A 162 9.70 -17.74 4.50
CA ALA A 162 9.70 -19.19 4.46
C ALA A 162 11.06 -19.75 4.97
N PRO A 163 11.18 -21.07 5.19
CA PRO A 163 12.47 -21.75 5.24
C PRO A 163 13.17 -21.70 3.87
N GLY A 164 14.49 -21.65 3.87
CA GLY A 164 15.27 -21.56 2.63
C GLY A 164 16.70 -21.09 2.85
N LYS A 165 17.42 -20.86 1.75
CA LYS A 165 18.73 -20.18 1.76
C LYS A 165 18.58 -18.80 1.16
N TYR A 166 19.18 -17.81 1.81
CA TYR A 166 19.03 -16.42 1.43
C TYR A 166 20.36 -15.71 1.32
N THR A 167 20.47 -14.91 0.26
CA THR A 167 21.57 -13.97 0.04
C THR A 167 21.06 -12.54 0.24
N VAL A 168 21.84 -11.73 0.95
CA VAL A 168 21.56 -10.31 1.17
C VAL A 168 22.65 -9.47 0.55
N LYS A 169 22.24 -8.50 -0.27
CA LYS A 169 23.12 -7.46 -0.79
C LYS A 169 22.74 -6.11 -0.19
N ALA A 170 23.71 -5.23 0.01
CA ALA A 170 23.49 -3.89 0.57
C ALA A 170 24.52 -2.86 0.07
N GLY A 171 24.17 -1.58 0.17
CA GLY A 171 25.04 -0.47 -0.18
C GLY A 171 24.39 0.89 0.08
N LYS A 172 25.01 1.98 -0.38
CA LYS A 172 24.55 3.35 -0.06
C LYS A 172 23.17 3.65 -0.65
N ASP A 173 23.09 3.54 -1.98
CA ASP A 173 21.90 3.85 -2.77
C ASP A 173 21.47 2.68 -3.66
N GLN A 174 22.33 1.65 -3.77
CA GLN A 174 22.10 0.42 -4.51
C GLN A 174 22.67 -0.78 -3.72
N PRO A 175 22.10 -1.99 -3.87
CA PRO A 175 22.54 -3.18 -3.15
C PRO A 175 23.73 -3.86 -3.86
N GLU A 176 24.91 -3.25 -3.76
CA GLU A 176 26.10 -3.66 -4.52
C GLU A 176 26.97 -4.72 -3.82
N LEU A 177 27.02 -4.70 -2.48
CA LEU A 177 27.90 -5.56 -1.68
C LEU A 177 27.12 -6.74 -1.11
N THR A 178 27.58 -7.97 -1.32
CA THR A 178 27.05 -9.14 -0.60
C THR A 178 27.46 -9.06 0.87
N VAL A 179 26.48 -8.93 1.77
CA VAL A 179 26.68 -8.86 3.22
C VAL A 179 26.32 -10.15 3.94
N LEU A 180 25.55 -11.02 3.28
CA LEU A 180 25.20 -12.35 3.72
C LEU A 180 25.02 -13.22 2.47
N GLU A 181 25.57 -14.43 2.46
CA GLU A 181 25.51 -15.33 1.31
C GLU A 181 25.06 -16.72 1.78
N GLY A 182 24.06 -17.30 1.11
CA GLY A 182 23.67 -18.69 1.36
C GLY A 182 23.14 -18.99 2.77
N TYR A 183 22.63 -17.99 3.50
CA TYR A 183 22.25 -18.20 4.89
C TYR A 183 21.00 -19.07 5.01
N GLU A 184 21.14 -20.20 5.70
CA GLU A 184 20.09 -21.19 5.83
C GLU A 184 19.14 -20.88 7.00
N VAL A 185 17.86 -20.74 6.67
CA VAL A 185 16.74 -20.66 7.62
C VAL A 185 16.01 -21.99 7.59
N LYS A 186 16.02 -22.69 8.72
CA LYS A 186 15.39 -24.02 8.86
C LYS A 186 13.93 -23.90 9.29
N ALA A 187 13.14 -24.90 8.94
CA ALA A 187 11.84 -25.10 9.55
C ALA A 187 12.02 -25.39 11.07
N PRO A 188 11.08 -24.94 11.93
CA PRO A 188 11.09 -25.27 13.34
C PRO A 188 10.98 -26.79 13.58
#